data_AF-A0A7C3J9F8-F1
#
_entry.id   AF-A0A7C3J9F8-F1
#
_cell.length_a   1.000
_cell.length_b   1.000
_cell.length_c   1.000
_cell.angle_alpha   90.00
_cell.angle_beta   90.00
_cell.angle_gamma   90.00
#
_symmetry.space_group_name_H-M   'P 1'
#
loop_
_entity.id
_entity.type
_entity.pdbx_description
1 polymer ?
#
loop_
_entity_poly.entity_id
_entity_poly.type
_entity_poly.pdbx_seq_one_letter_code
_entity_poly.pdbx_strand_id
1 'polypeptide(L)'
;AGSVDYVAVKVKGDGIIDATNDFVCIELQAAGTTGTPWQAILDYKQTGKFQKDSYNYGINWANEFIKTMMQQVYKKGVIIQSWSRRIIFVIQDVGLEYLRNSCDTSGLRNADKADPIHLYTFRMNWNDSSNSWELELNEKVSTDPEGIRKILAGAAEDTFPTIDKFITNVVKKLD
;
A
#
# COMPACT_ATOMS: atom_id res chain seq x y z
N ALA A 1 -2.38 -4.51 21.52
CA ALA A 1 -1.78 -3.15 21.44
C ALA A 1 -1.44 -2.89 19.98
N GLY A 2 -1.85 -1.76 19.41
CA GLY A 2 -1.49 -1.35 18.05
C GLY A 2 -0.64 -0.08 18.12
N SER A 3 0.41 0.00 17.30
CA SER A 3 1.21 1.20 17.10
C SER A 3 0.75 1.95 15.85
N VAL A 4 1.04 3.26 15.81
CA VAL A 4 0.93 4.10 14.62
C VAL A 4 2.32 4.68 14.35
N ASP A 5 2.76 4.71 13.09
CA ASP A 5 4.10 5.17 12.75
C ASP A 5 4.29 6.66 13.05
N TYR A 6 3.32 7.49 12.65
CA TYR A 6 3.33 8.93 12.90
C TYR A 6 1.94 9.46 13.25
N VAL A 7 1.89 10.46 14.13
CA VAL A 7 0.66 11.18 14.45
C VAL A 7 0.90 12.67 14.23
N ALA A 8 0.18 13.25 13.28
CA ALA A 8 0.13 14.69 13.11
C ALA A 8 -0.93 15.26 14.05
N VAL A 9 -0.54 16.20 14.92
CA VAL A 9 -1.43 16.85 15.89
C VAL A 9 -1.43 18.36 15.66
N LYS A 10 -2.59 18.99 15.87
CA LYS A 10 -2.68 20.44 15.86
C LYS A 10 -2.14 21.02 17.18
N VAL A 11 -1.29 22.03 17.07
CA VAL A 11 -0.79 22.80 18.21
C VAL A 11 -1.49 24.15 18.23
N LYS A 12 -2.03 24.53 19.39
CA LYS A 12 -2.65 25.84 19.62
C LYS A 12 -1.56 26.92 19.76
N GLY A 13 -1.94 28.20 19.65
CA GLY A 13 -0.99 29.32 19.71
C GLY A 13 -0.21 29.45 21.03
N ASP A 14 -0.67 28.79 22.09
CA ASP A 14 -0.03 28.70 23.41
C ASP A 14 0.92 27.49 23.54
N GLY A 15 1.12 26.72 22.47
CA GLY A 15 1.92 25.50 22.48
C GLY A 15 1.20 24.27 23.01
N ILE A 16 -0.08 24.37 23.41
CA ILE A 16 -0.86 23.23 23.89
C ILE A 16 -1.32 22.38 22.70
N ILE A 17 -1.04 21.07 22.76
CA ILE A 17 -1.49 20.11 21.76
C ILE A 17 -2.99 19.89 21.89
N ASP A 18 -3.75 20.10 20.81
CA ASP A 18 -5.18 19.78 20.73
C ASP A 18 -5.41 18.30 20.40
N ALA A 19 -4.63 17.41 21.03
CA ALA A 19 -4.49 16.00 20.68
C ALA A 19 -5.81 15.22 20.77
N THR A 20 -6.77 15.71 21.55
CA THR A 20 -8.10 15.09 21.68
C THR A 20 -9.05 15.52 20.56
N ASN A 21 -8.84 16.70 19.97
CA ASN A 21 -9.80 17.30 19.03
C ASN A 21 -9.35 17.29 17.57
N ASP A 22 -8.04 17.27 17.29
CA ASP A 22 -7.54 17.38 15.92
C ASP A 22 -6.18 16.66 15.74
N PHE A 23 -6.28 15.40 15.30
CA PHE A 23 -5.13 14.60 14.90
C PHE A 23 -5.43 13.73 13.68
N VAL A 24 -4.35 13.35 12.98
CA VAL A 24 -4.37 12.39 11.88
C VAL A 24 -3.28 11.36 12.10
N CYS A 25 -3.64 10.08 12.02
CA CYS A 25 -2.69 8.98 12.05
C CYS A 25 -2.10 8.77 10.66
N ILE A 26 -0.80 8.49 10.59
CA ILE A 26 -0.09 8.23 9.33
C ILE A 26 0.69 6.92 9.50
N GLU A 27 0.53 6.05 8.51
CA GLU A 27 1.19 4.75 8.41
C GLU A 27 2.01 4.71 7.13
N LEU A 28 3.22 4.18 7.19
CA LEU A 28 4.10 4.03 6.04
C LEU A 28 4.20 2.54 5.69
N GLN A 29 3.89 2.17 4.45
CA GLN A 29 4.09 0.80 3.99
C GLN A 29 4.99 0.78 2.75
N ALA A 30 6.09 0.04 2.86
CA ALA A 30 6.94 -0.35 1.75
C ALA A 30 6.79 -1.85 1.46
N ALA A 31 7.34 -2.31 0.35
CA ALA A 31 7.29 -3.71 -0.03
C ALA A 31 8.57 -4.46 0.36
N GLY A 32 8.43 -5.61 1.01
CA GLY A 32 9.47 -6.61 1.19
C GLY A 32 9.70 -7.47 -0.07
N THR A 33 10.72 -8.34 -0.01
CA THR A 33 11.14 -9.21 -1.12
C THR A 33 10.91 -10.69 -0.83
N THR A 34 10.73 -11.52 -1.89
CA THR A 34 10.61 -12.99 -1.79
C THR A 34 11.96 -13.72 -1.78
N GLY A 35 13.04 -12.99 -2.10
CA GLY A 35 14.44 -13.42 -2.02
C GLY A 35 15.29 -12.32 -1.39
N THR A 36 16.60 -12.34 -1.63
CA THR A 36 17.52 -11.33 -1.07
C THR A 36 18.17 -10.47 -2.17
N PRO A 37 18.13 -9.13 -2.06
CA PRO A 37 18.88 -8.24 -2.94
C PRO A 37 20.38 -8.18 -2.59
N TRP A 38 20.84 -8.95 -1.59
CA TRP A 38 22.19 -8.81 -1.03
C TRP A 38 23.31 -9.02 -2.07
N GLN A 39 23.13 -9.93 -3.03
CA GLN A 39 24.13 -10.11 -4.08
C GLN A 39 24.31 -8.85 -4.94
N ALA A 40 23.22 -8.11 -5.24
CA ALA A 40 23.31 -6.86 -5.98
C ALA A 40 24.11 -5.80 -5.21
N ILE A 41 23.93 -5.77 -3.89
CA ILE A 41 24.67 -4.87 -3.00
C ILE A 41 26.15 -5.25 -2.94
N LEU A 42 26.48 -6.55 -2.88
CA LEU A 42 27.87 -7.03 -2.91
C LEU A 42 28.56 -6.67 -4.21
N ASP A 43 27.91 -6.92 -5.34
CA ASP A 43 28.44 -6.61 -6.69
C ASP A 43 28.71 -5.11 -6.84
N TYR A 44 27.77 -4.27 -6.41
CA TYR A 44 27.94 -2.82 -6.42
C TYR A 44 29.08 -2.35 -5.50
N LYS A 45 29.18 -2.90 -4.29
CA LYS A 45 30.26 -2.54 -3.35
C LYS A 45 31.65 -2.93 -3.87
N GLN A 46 31.76 -4.06 -4.56
CA GLN A 46 33.05 -4.54 -5.08
C GLN A 46 33.48 -3.80 -6.34
N THR A 47 32.53 -3.43 -7.20
CA THR A 47 32.84 -3.01 -8.58
C THR A 47 32.37 -1.61 -8.93
N GLY A 48 31.61 -0.95 -8.05
CA GLY A 48 30.97 0.34 -8.29
C GLY A 48 29.79 0.28 -9.26
N LYS A 49 29.37 -0.91 -9.69
CA LYS A 49 28.27 -1.11 -10.64
C LYS A 49 27.53 -2.42 -10.37
N PHE A 50 26.28 -2.51 -10.81
CA PHE A 50 25.58 -3.79 -10.84
C PHE A 50 26.18 -4.66 -11.95
N GLN A 51 26.38 -5.95 -11.68
CA GLN A 51 27.00 -6.89 -12.63
C GLN A 51 25.97 -7.64 -13.48
N LYS A 52 24.69 -7.55 -13.13
CA LYS A 52 23.57 -8.23 -13.78
C LYS A 52 22.40 -7.27 -13.91
N ASP A 53 21.64 -7.43 -14.98
CA ASP A 53 20.38 -6.70 -15.18
C ASP A 53 19.26 -7.19 -14.23
N SER A 54 19.40 -8.42 -13.72
CA SER A 54 18.46 -9.00 -12.77
C SER A 54 19.17 -9.85 -11.72
N TYR A 55 18.62 -9.86 -10.51
CA TYR A 55 19.05 -10.71 -9.40
C TYR A 55 17.89 -11.59 -8.94
N ASN A 56 18.20 -12.66 -8.21
CA ASN A 56 17.22 -13.65 -7.76
C ASN A 56 16.39 -13.17 -6.57
N TYR A 57 15.64 -12.09 -6.75
CA TYR A 57 14.60 -11.63 -5.83
C TYR A 57 13.44 -11.00 -6.60
N GLY A 58 12.25 -11.06 -6.03
CA GLY A 58 11.10 -10.30 -6.49
C GLY A 58 10.46 -9.56 -5.32
N ILE A 59 9.48 -8.72 -5.61
CA ILE A 59 8.66 -8.07 -4.58
C ILE A 59 7.60 -9.06 -4.08
N ASN A 60 7.40 -9.11 -2.76
CA ASN A 60 6.42 -10.00 -2.13
C ASN A 60 5.01 -9.40 -2.12
N TRP A 61 4.50 -9.02 -3.30
CA TRP A 61 3.31 -8.19 -3.46
C TRP A 61 2.09 -8.64 -2.62
N ALA A 62 1.72 -9.92 -2.73
CA ALA A 62 0.55 -10.45 -2.04
C ALA A 62 0.69 -10.44 -0.52
N ASN A 63 1.88 -10.74 0.00
CA ASN A 63 2.10 -10.76 1.45
C ASN A 63 2.08 -9.35 2.04
N GLU A 64 2.77 -8.43 1.38
CA GLU A 64 2.97 -7.07 1.90
C GLU A 64 1.71 -6.24 1.77
N PHE A 65 1.13 -6.17 0.57
CA PHE A 65 0.00 -5.28 0.33
C PHE A 65 -1.32 -5.92 0.75
N ILE A 66 -1.60 -7.17 0.39
CA ILE A 66 -2.92 -7.77 0.66
C ILE A 66 -2.99 -8.36 2.07
N LYS A 67 -2.07 -9.28 2.42
CA LYS A 67 -2.18 -10.03 3.69
C LYS A 67 -1.79 -9.22 4.91
N THR A 68 -0.82 -8.32 4.79
CA THR A 68 -0.29 -7.55 5.92
C THR A 68 -0.92 -6.16 5.95
N MET A 69 -0.65 -5.34 4.94
CA MET A 69 -1.08 -3.94 4.92
C MET A 69 -2.61 -3.82 4.94
N MET A 70 -3.36 -4.43 4.01
CA MET A 70 -4.81 -4.25 3.98
C MET A 70 -5.52 -4.75 5.26
N GLN A 71 -4.98 -5.78 5.94
CA GLN A 71 -5.49 -6.19 7.25
C GLN A 71 -5.29 -5.12 8.32
N GLN A 72 -4.14 -4.44 8.30
CA GLN A 72 -3.89 -3.30 9.18
C GLN A 72 -4.79 -2.12 8.83
N VAL A 73 -4.97 -1.83 7.54
CA VAL A 73 -5.88 -0.78 7.04
C VAL A 73 -7.29 -0.99 7.58
N TYR A 74 -7.81 -2.21 7.49
CA TYR A 74 -9.14 -2.52 8.02
C TYR A 74 -9.22 -2.36 9.54
N LYS A 75 -8.31 -3.01 10.29
CA LYS A 75 -8.34 -3.00 11.76
C LYS A 75 -8.18 -1.59 12.32
N LYS A 76 -7.22 -0.81 11.81
CA LYS A 76 -6.98 0.57 12.25
C LYS A 76 -8.08 1.51 11.76
N GLY A 77 -8.57 1.31 10.54
CA GLY A 77 -9.65 2.08 9.94
C GLY A 77 -10.95 2.03 10.74
N VAL A 78 -11.37 0.85 11.20
CA VAL A 78 -12.56 0.70 12.07
C VAL A 78 -12.40 1.47 13.38
N ILE A 79 -11.23 1.41 14.01
CA ILE A 79 -10.94 2.15 15.25
C ILE A 79 -10.99 3.66 14.99
N ILE A 80 -10.32 4.13 13.94
CA ILE A 80 -10.23 5.54 13.58
C ILE A 80 -11.59 6.13 13.22
N GLN A 81 -12.43 5.36 12.51
CA GLN A 81 -13.82 5.74 12.23
C GLN A 81 -14.62 5.92 13.53
N SER A 82 -14.45 5.05 14.53
CA SER A 82 -15.13 5.18 15.83
C SER A 82 -14.78 6.47 16.57
N TRP A 83 -13.61 7.04 16.29
CA TRP A 83 -13.17 8.31 16.86
C TRP A 83 -13.58 9.52 16.02
N SER A 84 -14.25 9.32 14.89
CA SER A 84 -14.50 10.37 13.88
C SER A 84 -13.21 11.07 13.44
N ARG A 85 -12.13 10.28 13.30
CA ARG A 85 -10.81 10.73 12.86
C ARG A 85 -10.44 10.09 11.52
N ARG A 86 -9.24 10.42 11.05
CA ARG A 86 -8.70 9.96 9.77
C ARG A 86 -7.34 9.30 9.97
N ILE A 87 -7.08 8.29 9.14
CA ILE A 87 -5.80 7.61 9.01
C ILE A 87 -5.38 7.61 7.55
N ILE A 88 -4.11 7.93 7.31
CA ILE A 88 -3.51 7.98 5.98
C ILE A 88 -2.45 6.88 5.90
N PHE A 89 -2.62 5.96 4.98
CA PHE A 89 -1.57 5.02 4.59
C PHE A 89 -0.82 5.59 3.40
N VAL A 90 0.47 5.79 3.58
CA VAL A 90 1.38 6.28 2.55
C VAL A 90 2.11 5.09 1.93
N ILE A 91 1.92 4.91 0.63
CA ILE A 91 2.46 3.78 -0.14
C ILE A 91 3.09 4.26 -1.45
N GLN A 92 3.81 3.38 -2.13
CA GLN A 92 4.21 3.65 -3.52
C GLN A 92 3.04 3.44 -4.49
N ASP A 93 3.02 4.20 -5.57
CA ASP A 93 2.05 4.10 -6.67
C ASP A 93 1.91 2.68 -7.22
N VAL A 94 3.02 1.99 -7.45
CA VAL A 94 3.03 0.57 -7.88
C VAL A 94 2.32 -0.37 -6.92
N GLY A 95 2.28 -0.05 -5.62
CA GLY A 95 1.56 -0.82 -4.61
C GLY A 95 0.04 -0.67 -4.75
N LEU A 96 -0.44 0.54 -5.04
CA LEU A 96 -1.87 0.78 -5.31
C LEU A 96 -2.29 0.16 -6.66
N GLU A 97 -1.44 0.26 -7.67
CA GLU A 97 -1.68 -0.39 -8.96
C GLU A 97 -1.80 -1.91 -8.82
N TYR A 98 -0.90 -2.53 -8.03
CA TYR A 98 -1.02 -3.95 -7.72
C TYR A 98 -2.37 -4.32 -7.08
N LEU A 99 -2.87 -3.51 -6.14
CA LEU A 99 -4.18 -3.73 -5.52
C LEU A 99 -5.32 -3.61 -6.55
N ARG A 100 -5.28 -2.61 -7.43
CA ARG A 100 -6.28 -2.43 -8.50
C ARG A 100 -6.33 -3.61 -9.45
N ASN A 101 -5.16 -4.20 -9.75
CA ASN A 101 -5.05 -5.33 -10.66
C ASN A 101 -5.42 -6.67 -9.99
N SER A 102 -5.38 -6.75 -8.66
CA SER A 102 -5.52 -8.02 -7.91
C SER A 102 -6.80 -8.13 -7.09
N CYS A 103 -7.49 -7.02 -6.82
CA CYS A 103 -8.60 -6.95 -5.88
C CYS A 103 -9.72 -6.03 -6.39
N ASP A 104 -10.92 -6.20 -5.83
CA ASP A 104 -12.02 -5.27 -6.00
C ASP A 104 -11.72 -3.96 -5.26
N THR A 105 -11.27 -2.97 -6.02
CA THR A 105 -11.01 -1.60 -5.54
C THR A 105 -12.15 -0.63 -5.83
N SER A 106 -13.34 -1.12 -6.20
CA SER A 106 -14.53 -0.29 -6.52
C SER A 106 -15.00 0.58 -5.35
N GLY A 107 -14.60 0.25 -4.12
CA GLY A 107 -14.87 1.07 -2.94
C GLY A 107 -13.98 2.31 -2.83
N LEU A 108 -12.83 2.35 -3.54
CA LEU A 108 -11.93 3.50 -3.55
C LEU A 108 -12.49 4.61 -4.43
N ARG A 109 -12.31 5.85 -3.96
CA ARG A 109 -12.75 7.09 -4.62
C ARG A 109 -11.72 8.18 -4.42
N ASN A 110 -11.85 9.27 -5.18
CA ASN A 110 -11.04 10.48 -4.93
C ASN A 110 -11.14 10.88 -3.46
N ALA A 111 -10.01 11.28 -2.87
CA ALA A 111 -9.94 11.52 -1.44
C ALA A 111 -11.01 12.52 -0.94
N ASP A 112 -11.86 12.05 -0.02
CA ASP A 112 -12.90 12.80 0.66
C ASP A 112 -12.59 12.90 2.15
N LYS A 113 -12.76 14.08 2.73
CA LYS A 113 -12.53 14.32 4.17
C LYS A 113 -13.54 13.59 5.06
N ALA A 114 -14.69 13.19 4.52
CA ALA A 114 -15.68 12.38 5.22
C ALA A 114 -15.22 10.93 5.41
N ASP A 115 -14.31 10.45 4.56
CA ASP A 115 -13.81 9.08 4.65
C ASP A 115 -12.76 8.96 5.77
N PRO A 116 -12.83 7.90 6.60
CA PRO A 116 -11.89 7.69 7.69
C PRO A 116 -10.53 7.13 7.22
N ILE A 117 -10.48 6.48 6.05
CA ILE A 117 -9.29 5.75 5.57
C ILE A 117 -8.83 6.38 4.25
N HIS A 118 -7.57 6.76 4.20
CA HIS A 118 -6.94 7.40 3.04
C HIS A 118 -5.73 6.57 2.61
N LEU A 119 -5.57 6.39 1.30
CA LEU A 119 -4.35 5.83 0.68
C LEU A 119 -3.73 6.91 -0.18
N TYR A 120 -2.57 7.42 0.23
CA TYR A 120 -1.83 8.42 -0.53
C TYR A 120 -0.60 7.77 -1.15
N THR A 121 -0.50 7.86 -2.48
CA THR A 121 0.61 7.26 -3.20
C THR A 121 1.70 8.28 -3.49
N PHE A 122 2.94 7.85 -3.37
CA PHE A 122 4.09 8.59 -3.86
C PHE A 122 4.76 7.80 -4.97
N ARG A 123 5.20 8.50 -6.01
CA ARG A 123 6.01 7.95 -7.09
C ARG A 123 7.44 8.44 -6.94
N MET A 124 8.38 7.64 -7.42
CA MET A 124 9.78 8.05 -7.54
C MET A 124 10.00 8.58 -8.94
N ASN A 125 10.38 9.85 -9.06
CA ASN A 125 10.69 10.49 -10.33
C ASN A 125 12.17 10.85 -10.40
N TRP A 126 12.78 10.58 -11.55
CA TRP A 126 14.15 11.00 -11.80
C TRP A 126 14.15 12.50 -12.10
N ASN A 127 14.94 13.27 -11.35
CA ASN A 127 15.15 14.69 -11.57
C ASN A 127 16.53 14.90 -12.21
N ASP A 128 16.54 15.30 -13.48
CA ASP A 128 17.76 15.55 -14.25
C ASP A 128 18.60 16.70 -13.69
N SER A 129 17.97 17.69 -13.05
CA SER A 129 18.67 18.86 -12.50
C SER A 129 19.45 18.52 -11.23
N SER A 130 18.86 17.67 -10.37
CA SER A 130 19.51 17.19 -9.14
C SER A 130 20.28 15.89 -9.35
N ASN A 131 20.16 15.28 -10.54
CA ASN A 131 20.72 13.97 -10.89
C ASN A 131 20.37 12.90 -9.82
N SER A 132 19.11 12.90 -9.38
CA SER A 132 18.65 12.09 -8.26
C SER A 132 17.18 11.69 -8.40
N TRP A 133 16.79 10.63 -7.68
CA TRP A 133 15.39 10.27 -7.55
C TRP A 133 14.70 11.09 -6.45
N GLU A 134 13.54 11.64 -6.76
CA GLU A 134 12.72 12.45 -5.85
C GLU A 134 11.34 11.83 -5.67
N LEU A 135 10.84 11.88 -4.43
CA LEU A 135 9.49 11.45 -4.12
C LEU A 135 8.49 12.54 -4.48
N GLU A 136 7.50 12.19 -5.30
CA GLU A 136 6.40 13.08 -5.65
C GLU A 136 5.07 12.44 -5.23
N LEU A 137 4.20 13.23 -4.61
CA LEU A 137 2.84 12.81 -4.33
C LEU A 137 2.10 12.58 -5.65
N ASN A 138 1.64 11.35 -5.88
CA ASN A 138 1.05 10.91 -7.14
C ASN A 138 -0.49 10.91 -7.09
N GLU A 139 -1.09 10.24 -6.10
CA GLU A 139 -2.54 10.07 -6.02
C GLU A 139 -3.04 10.10 -4.58
N LYS A 140 -4.27 10.57 -4.39
CA LYS A 140 -4.99 10.53 -3.12
C LYS A 140 -6.35 9.89 -3.31
N VAL A 141 -6.52 8.69 -2.75
CA VAL A 141 -7.82 8.02 -2.70
C VAL A 141 -8.24 7.78 -1.26
N SER A 142 -9.54 7.63 -1.04
CA SER A 142 -10.10 7.32 0.27
C SER A 142 -11.26 6.33 0.19
N THR A 143 -11.62 5.80 1.35
CA THR A 143 -12.76 4.90 1.54
C THR A 143 -13.15 4.80 3.02
N ASP A 144 -14.24 4.11 3.29
CA ASP A 144 -14.65 3.59 4.58
C ASP A 144 -14.24 2.11 4.75
N PRO A 145 -14.49 1.49 5.91
CA PRO A 145 -14.22 0.07 6.11
C PRO A 145 -14.99 -0.89 5.19
N GLU A 146 -16.10 -0.49 4.56
CA GLU A 146 -16.79 -1.33 3.58
C GLU A 146 -15.95 -1.46 2.31
N GLY A 147 -15.43 -0.36 1.78
CA GLY A 147 -14.56 -0.43 0.61
C GLY A 147 -13.28 -1.21 0.87
N ILE A 148 -12.75 -1.20 2.10
CA ILE A 148 -11.63 -2.08 2.48
C ILE A 148 -12.04 -3.55 2.54
N ARG A 149 -13.25 -3.88 2.98
CA ARG A 149 -13.75 -5.27 2.98
C ARG A 149 -13.82 -5.84 1.56
N LYS A 150 -14.21 -5.03 0.58
CA LYS A 150 -14.19 -5.44 -0.85
C LYS A 150 -12.78 -5.82 -1.30
N ILE A 151 -11.79 -4.98 -0.98
CA ILE A 151 -10.38 -5.26 -1.32
C ILE A 151 -9.91 -6.57 -0.67
N LEU A 152 -10.26 -6.78 0.61
CA LEU A 152 -9.90 -7.99 1.36
C LEU A 152 -10.64 -9.25 0.89
N ALA A 153 -11.84 -9.12 0.31
CA ALA A 153 -12.59 -10.22 -0.28
C ALA A 153 -11.91 -10.78 -1.54
N GLY A 154 -11.01 -10.01 -2.15
CA GLY A 154 -10.21 -10.42 -3.30
C GLY A 154 -10.82 -9.92 -4.61
N ALA A 155 -10.87 -10.78 -5.62
CA ALA A 155 -11.41 -10.43 -6.93
C ALA A 155 -12.93 -10.18 -6.85
N ALA A 156 -13.48 -9.37 -7.76
CA ALA A 156 -14.91 -9.16 -7.85
C ALA A 156 -15.64 -10.46 -8.20
N GLU A 157 -16.82 -10.69 -7.62
CA GLU A 157 -17.53 -11.98 -7.74
C GLU A 157 -17.84 -12.37 -9.19
N ASP A 158 -18.10 -11.38 -10.04
CA ASP A 158 -18.36 -11.56 -11.48
C ASP A 158 -17.10 -11.98 -12.28
N THR A 159 -15.92 -11.89 -11.68
CA THR A 159 -14.64 -12.33 -12.27
C THR A 159 -14.22 -13.73 -11.85
N PHE A 160 -14.97 -14.39 -10.95
CA PHE A 160 -14.63 -15.73 -10.47
C PHE A 160 -14.63 -16.75 -11.63
N PRO A 161 -13.63 -17.66 -11.69
CA PRO A 161 -13.63 -18.71 -12.69
C PRO A 161 -14.81 -19.65 -12.45
N THR A 162 -15.51 -20.03 -13.53
CA THR A 162 -16.47 -21.13 -13.47
C THR A 162 -15.75 -22.45 -13.18
N ILE A 163 -16.49 -23.42 -12.64
CA ILE A 163 -15.97 -24.77 -12.39
C ILE A 163 -15.40 -25.37 -13.69
N ASP A 164 -16.08 -25.20 -14.82
CA ASP A 164 -15.63 -25.72 -16.12
C ASP A 164 -14.30 -25.10 -16.58
N LYS A 165 -14.14 -23.78 -16.39
CA LYS A 165 -12.88 -23.07 -16.70
C LYS A 165 -11.75 -23.55 -15.79
N PHE A 166 -12.05 -23.80 -14.52
CA PHE A 166 -11.10 -24.37 -13.57
C PHE A 166 -10.67 -25.78 -14.00
N ILE A 167 -11.60 -26.68 -14.29
CA ILE A 167 -11.32 -28.04 -14.74
C ILE A 167 -10.49 -28.03 -16.03
N THR A 168 -10.83 -27.19 -17.00
CA THR A 168 -10.07 -27.04 -18.25
C THR A 168 -8.61 -26.68 -17.98
N ASN A 169 -8.35 -25.78 -17.03
CA ASN A 169 -6.99 -25.37 -16.66
C ASN A 169 -6.22 -26.48 -15.91
N VAL A 170 -6.91 -27.33 -15.15
CA VAL A 170 -6.30 -28.49 -14.49
C VAL A 170 -5.85 -29.51 -15.54
N VAL A 171 -6.72 -29.87 -16.47
CA VAL A 171 -6.40 -30.84 -17.54
C VAL A 171 -5.21 -30.37 -18.36
N LYS A 172 -5.19 -29.09 -18.78
CA LYS A 172 -4.07 -28.50 -19.52
C LYS A 172 -2.71 -28.54 -18.80
N LYS A 173 -2.68 -28.70 -17.48
CA LYS A 173 -1.43 -28.81 -16.70
C LYS A 173 -0.95 -30.25 -16.51
N LEU A 174 -1.80 -31.23 -16.84
CA LEU A 174 -1.49 -32.66 -16.75
C LEU A 174 -0.88 -33.18 -18.06
N ASP A 175 -1.14 -32.49 -19.18
CA ASP A 175 -0.46 -32.67 -20.47
C ASP A 175 0.88 -31.92 -20.52
#